data_AF-A0A971R1P0-F1
#
_entry.id   AF-A0A971R1P0-F1
#
_cell.length_a   1.000
_cell.length_b   1.000
_cell.length_c   1.000
_cell.angle_alpha   90.00
_cell.angle_beta   90.00
_cell.angle_gamma   90.00
#
_symmetry.space_group_name_H-M   'P 1'
#
loop_
_entity.id
_entity.type
_entity.pdbx_description
1 polymer ?
#
loop_
_entity_poly.entity_id
_entity_poly.type
_entity_poly.pdbx_seq_one_letter_code
_entity_poly.pdbx_strand_id
1 'polypeptide(L)'
;MSSVYEDVVWVDFDLLERFMVDVFKSVGVPAEDAKICANVLITSDKRGIDSHGIGRLKPIYIDRIREGTQKPVTEFEIVKESPTTAVVDGHDGMGHVIAYKSMK
;
A
#
# COMPACT_ATOMS: atom_id res chain seq x y z
N MET A 1 19.00 -29.62 7.13
CA MET A 1 18.48 -28.24 7.08
C MET A 1 17.30 -28.32 6.14
N SER A 2 16.07 -28.38 6.67
CA SER A 2 14.88 -28.32 5.81
C SER A 2 14.94 -27.01 5.04
N SER A 3 14.60 -27.06 3.76
CA SER A 3 14.52 -25.85 2.96
C SER A 3 13.41 -24.97 3.54
N VAL A 4 13.68 -23.69 3.82
CA VAL A 4 12.66 -22.70 4.21
C VAL A 4 11.52 -22.56 3.18
N TYR A 5 11.63 -23.25 2.06
CA TYR A 5 10.69 -23.30 0.95
C TYR A 5 9.99 -24.66 0.78
N GLU A 6 9.99 -25.54 1.80
CA GLU A 6 9.33 -26.85 1.71
C GLU A 6 7.80 -26.74 1.49
N ASP A 7 7.18 -25.65 1.93
CA ASP A 7 5.73 -25.39 1.81
C ASP A 7 5.41 -23.99 1.23
N VAL A 8 6.10 -23.59 0.14
CA VAL A 8 5.81 -22.30 -0.52
C VAL A 8 5.08 -22.46 -1.85
N VAL A 9 4.18 -21.51 -2.12
CA VAL A 9 3.51 -21.38 -3.42
C VAL A 9 4.09 -20.16 -4.13
N TRP A 10 4.63 -20.39 -5.32
CA TRP A 10 5.08 -19.33 -6.20
C TRP A 10 3.91 -18.76 -6.98
N VAL A 11 3.75 -17.45 -6.92
CA VAL A 11 2.71 -16.71 -7.63
C VAL A 11 3.38 -15.69 -8.52
N ASP A 12 2.90 -15.55 -9.75
CA ASP A 12 3.37 -14.54 -10.69
C ASP A 12 3.17 -13.12 -10.13
N PHE A 13 4.16 -12.25 -10.32
CA PHE A 13 4.13 -10.90 -9.77
C PHE A 13 3.02 -10.03 -10.38
N ASP A 14 2.77 -10.14 -11.69
CA ASP A 14 1.76 -9.33 -12.37
C ASP A 14 0.34 -9.80 -12.00
N LEU A 15 0.17 -11.10 -11.76
CA LEU A 15 -1.04 -11.63 -11.16
C LEU A 15 -1.25 -11.08 -9.75
N LEU A 16 -0.22 -11.08 -8.91
CA LEU A 16 -0.32 -10.64 -7.52
C LEU A 16 -0.56 -9.13 -7.40
N GLU A 17 0.08 -8.32 -8.25
CA GLU A 17 -0.15 -6.87 -8.34
C GLU A 17 -1.59 -6.56 -8.74
N ARG A 18 -2.13 -7.22 -9.77
CA ARG A 18 -3.54 -7.05 -10.17
C ARG A 18 -4.51 -7.47 -9.07
N PHE A 19 -4.23 -8.58 -8.40
CA PHE A 19 -5.01 -9.03 -7.24
C PHE A 19 -5.03 -7.95 -6.14
N MET A 20 -3.87 -7.39 -5.77
CA MET A 20 -3.81 -6.31 -4.77
C MET A 20 -4.60 -5.07 -5.19
N VAL A 21 -4.52 -4.66 -6.46
CA VAL A 21 -5.30 -3.53 -6.99
C VAL A 21 -6.79 -3.78 -6.82
N ASP A 22 -7.28 -4.95 -7.21
CA ASP A 22 -8.71 -5.28 -7.10
C ASP A 22 -9.18 -5.40 -5.66
N VAL A 23 -8.33 -5.93 -4.76
CA VAL A 23 -8.63 -6.00 -3.33
C VAL A 23 -8.73 -4.59 -2.73
N PHE A 24 -7.81 -3.67 -3.03
CA PHE A 24 -7.90 -2.29 -2.56
C PHE A 24 -9.15 -1.57 -3.07
N LYS A 25 -9.47 -1.72 -4.37
CA LYS A 25 -10.70 -1.16 -4.95
C LYS A 25 -11.95 -1.71 -4.28
N SER A 26 -11.96 -3.01 -3.92
CA SER A 26 -13.10 -3.64 -3.28
C SER A 26 -13.44 -3.05 -1.90
N VAL A 27 -12.49 -2.38 -1.25
CA VAL A 27 -12.68 -1.69 0.04
C VAL A 27 -12.77 -0.17 -0.11
N GLY A 28 -12.99 0.33 -1.33
CA GLY A 28 -13.29 1.73 -1.61
C GLY A 28 -12.08 2.61 -1.91
N VAL A 29 -10.88 2.05 -2.07
CA VAL A 29 -9.71 2.84 -2.48
C VAL A 29 -9.87 3.24 -3.97
N PRO A 30 -9.67 4.52 -4.35
CA PRO A 30 -9.74 4.95 -5.74
C PRO A 30 -8.78 4.16 -6.64
N ALA A 31 -9.14 3.97 -7.92
CA ALA A 31 -8.40 3.08 -8.82
C ALA A 31 -6.91 3.46 -9.00
N GLU A 32 -6.59 4.75 -9.08
CA GLU A 32 -5.20 5.21 -9.21
C GLU A 32 -4.42 5.05 -7.90
N ASP A 33 -5.07 5.32 -6.76
CA ASP A 33 -4.49 5.13 -5.42
C ASP A 33 -4.24 3.64 -5.12
N ALA A 34 -5.13 2.76 -5.58
CA ALA A 34 -4.99 1.31 -5.47
C ALA A 34 -3.77 0.80 -6.26
N LYS A 35 -3.51 1.34 -7.46
CA LYS A 35 -2.30 1.04 -8.24
C LYS A 35 -1.04 1.47 -7.49
N ILE A 36 -1.03 2.66 -6.90
CA ILE A 36 0.11 3.14 -6.08
C ILE A 36 0.35 2.18 -4.91
N CYS A 37 -0.70 1.83 -4.16
CA CYS A 37 -0.58 0.92 -3.01
C CYS A 37 -0.05 -0.46 -3.42
N ALA A 38 -0.62 -1.07 -4.46
CA ALA A 38 -0.20 -2.37 -4.96
C ALA A 38 1.24 -2.34 -5.48
N ASN A 39 1.62 -1.28 -6.19
CA ASN A 39 2.98 -1.12 -6.71
C ASN A 39 4.04 -1.06 -5.60
N VAL A 40 3.74 -0.37 -4.49
CA VAL A 40 4.66 -0.32 -3.34
C VAL A 40 4.81 -1.70 -2.70
N LEU A 41 3.70 -2.40 -2.43
CA LEU A 41 3.75 -3.72 -1.80
C LEU A 41 4.45 -4.75 -2.69
N ILE A 42 4.11 -4.84 -3.98
CA ILE A 42 4.75 -5.80 -4.88
C ILE A 42 6.23 -5.50 -5.08
N THR A 43 6.64 -4.22 -5.02
CA THR A 43 8.05 -3.85 -5.13
C THR A 43 8.86 -4.36 -3.93
N SER A 44 8.26 -4.41 -2.74
CA SER A 44 8.88 -5.05 -1.56
C SER A 44 9.08 -6.55 -1.79
N ASP A 45 8.07 -7.27 -2.28
CA ASP A 45 8.18 -8.70 -2.61
C ASP A 45 9.23 -8.96 -3.70
N LYS A 46 9.23 -8.16 -4.79
CA LYS A 46 10.22 -8.24 -5.88
C LYS A 46 11.66 -8.02 -5.39
N ARG A 47 11.84 -7.34 -4.27
CA ARG A 47 13.15 -7.07 -3.63
C ARG A 47 13.50 -8.07 -2.52
N GLY A 48 12.64 -9.06 -2.24
CA GLY A 48 12.84 -10.01 -1.15
C GLY A 48 12.64 -9.41 0.25
N ILE A 49 11.82 -8.36 0.37
CA ILE A 49 11.46 -7.72 1.64
C ILE A 49 10.06 -8.19 2.06
N ASP A 50 9.96 -9.48 2.36
CA ASP A 50 8.68 -10.18 2.60
C ASP A 50 7.87 -9.56 3.75
N SER A 51 8.56 -8.95 4.72
CA SER A 51 7.94 -8.26 5.85
C SER A 51 7.18 -6.98 5.48
N HIS A 52 7.30 -6.49 4.24
CA HIS A 52 6.68 -5.23 3.76
C HIS A 52 5.93 -5.37 2.43
N GLY A 53 5.74 -6.59 1.94
CA GLY A 53 5.01 -6.87 0.70
C GLY A 53 3.58 -7.34 0.92
N ILE A 54 3.12 -8.31 0.14
CA ILE A 54 1.75 -8.85 0.13
C ILE A 54 1.26 -9.26 1.53
N GLY A 55 2.15 -9.73 2.40
CA GLY A 55 1.83 -10.11 3.78
C GLY A 55 1.19 -8.98 4.61
N ARG A 56 1.34 -7.72 4.19
CA ARG A 56 0.72 -6.56 4.83
C ARG A 56 -0.68 -6.24 4.30
N LEU A 57 -1.05 -6.73 3.12
CA LEU A 57 -2.30 -6.38 2.44
C LEU A 57 -3.50 -6.53 3.37
N LYS A 58 -3.76 -7.76 3.85
CA LYS A 58 -4.90 -8.02 4.71
C LYS A 58 -4.74 -7.46 6.13
N PRO A 59 -3.74 -7.89 6.93
CA PRO A 59 -3.71 -7.59 8.36
C PRO A 59 -3.48 -6.11 8.68
N ILE A 60 -2.87 -5.35 7.77
CA ILE A 60 -2.64 -3.92 7.99
C ILE A 60 -3.66 -3.10 7.23
N TYR A 61 -3.79 -3.25 5.91
CA TYR A 61 -4.60 -2.30 5.16
C TYR A 61 -6.09 -2.66 5.15
N ILE A 62 -6.43 -3.90 4.80
CA ILE A 62 -7.85 -4.28 4.69
C ILE A 62 -8.53 -4.30 6.06
N ASP A 63 -7.86 -4.85 7.07
CA ASP A 63 -8.44 -4.92 8.41
C ASP A 63 -8.60 -3.51 9.01
N ARG A 64 -7.62 -2.60 8.88
CA ARG A 64 -7.74 -1.20 9.37
C ARG A 64 -8.81 -0.38 8.64
N ILE A 65 -8.96 -0.56 7.33
CA ILE A 65 -10.03 0.09 6.57
C ILE A 65 -11.39 -0.38 7.07
N ARG A 66 -11.55 -1.68 7.33
CA ARG A 66 -12.79 -2.25 7.88
C ARG A 66 -13.07 -1.81 9.32
N GLU A 67 -12.02 -1.64 10.12
CA GLU A 67 -12.09 -1.11 11.49
C GLU A 67 -12.32 0.41 11.54
N GLY A 68 -12.18 1.11 10.41
CA GLY A 68 -12.34 2.57 10.33
C GLY A 68 -11.14 3.36 10.87
N THR A 69 -10.03 2.70 11.20
CA THR A 69 -8.80 3.35 11.67
C THR A 69 -7.91 3.88 10.54
N GLN A 70 -8.25 3.53 9.29
CA GLN A 70 -7.62 4.04 8.08
C GLN A 70 -8.69 4.32 7.02
N LYS A 71 -8.65 5.49 6.39
CA LYS A 71 -9.61 5.87 5.35
C LYS A 71 -9.16 5.37 3.97
N PRO A 72 -10.06 4.75 3.18
CA PRO A 72 -9.71 4.24 1.86
C PRO A 72 -9.51 5.35 0.82
N VAL A 73 -10.18 6.49 1.00
CA VAL A 73 -9.99 7.69 0.17
C VAL A 73 -9.01 8.60 0.88
N THR A 74 -7.90 8.93 0.21
CA THR A 74 -6.84 9.77 0.77
C THR A 74 -7.12 11.23 0.48
N GLU A 75 -7.36 12.01 1.53
CA GLU A 75 -7.38 13.47 1.47
C GLU A 75 -5.96 13.99 1.70
N PHE A 76 -5.43 14.75 0.74
CA PHE A 76 -4.05 15.25 0.77
C PHE A 76 -4.09 16.76 0.95
N GLU A 77 -3.61 17.24 2.10
CA GLU A 77 -3.60 18.66 2.44
C GLU A 77 -2.19 19.12 2.79
N ILE A 78 -1.73 20.20 2.14
CA ILE A 78 -0.54 20.92 2.59
C ILE A 78 -0.97 21.92 3.65
N VAL A 79 -0.70 21.59 4.91
CA VAL A 79 -1.07 22.42 6.07
C VAL A 79 -0.19 23.65 6.17
N LYS A 80 1.09 23.51 5.77
CA LYS A 80 2.07 24.59 5.79
C LYS A 80 3.21 24.29 4.83
N GLU A 81 3.69 25.31 4.13
CA GLU A 81 4.88 25.20 3.29
C GLU A 81 5.83 26.38 3.42
N SER A 82 7.07 26.16 2.99
CA SER A 82 8.12 27.14 2.78
C SER A 82 8.82 26.80 1.45
N PRO A 83 9.77 27.62 0.97
CA PRO A 83 10.48 27.33 -0.29
C PRO A 83 11.19 25.97 -0.32
N THR A 84 11.48 25.35 0.84
CA THR A 84 12.24 24.09 0.92
C THR A 84 11.60 23.02 1.81
N THR A 85 10.41 23.27 2.38
CA THR A 85 9.73 22.30 3.27
C THR A 85 8.22 22.37 3.13
N ALA A 86 7.54 21.24 3.34
CA ALA A 86 6.09 21.17 3.45
C ALA A 86 5.68 20.25 4.62
N VAL A 87 4.58 20.60 5.29
CA VAL A 87 3.88 19.77 6.27
C VAL A 87 2.59 19.31 5.62
N VAL A 88 2.42 18.00 5.50
CA VAL A 88 1.27 17.37 4.85
C VAL A 88 0.45 16.62 5.88
N ASP A 89 -0.85 16.87 5.90
CA ASP A 89 -1.83 16.02 6.59
C ASP A 89 -2.49 15.09 5.57
N GLY A 90 -2.54 13.82 5.91
CA GLY A 90 -3.14 12.77 5.10
C GLY A 90 -4.52 12.33 5.58
N HIS A 91 -5.02 12.89 6.68
CA HIS A 91 -6.37 12.66 7.21
C HIS A 91 -6.72 11.18 7.40
N ASP A 92 -5.77 10.39 7.91
CA ASP A 92 -5.82 8.93 8.08
C ASP A 92 -5.91 8.12 6.77
N GLY A 93 -5.57 8.73 5.64
CA GLY A 93 -5.58 8.09 4.32
C GLY A 93 -4.47 7.06 4.09
N MET A 94 -4.33 6.63 2.84
CA MET A 94 -3.35 5.61 2.45
C MET A 94 -1.93 6.18 2.49
N GLY A 95 -1.11 5.70 3.43
CA GLY A 95 0.29 6.14 3.57
C GLY A 95 1.11 6.05 2.27
N HIS A 96 0.87 5.04 1.44
CA HIS A 96 1.50 4.91 0.12
C HIS A 96 1.20 6.11 -0.79
N VAL A 97 -0.06 6.55 -0.81
CA VAL A 97 -0.54 7.64 -1.67
C VAL A 97 -0.02 8.98 -1.16
N ILE A 98 -0.07 9.18 0.16
CA ILE A 98 0.44 10.38 0.82
C ILE A 98 1.94 10.53 0.49
N ALA A 99 2.74 9.50 0.74
CA ALA A 99 4.17 9.52 0.47
C ALA A 99 4.48 9.72 -1.03
N TYR A 100 3.76 9.03 -1.92
CA TYR A 100 3.95 9.16 -3.36
C TYR A 100 3.69 10.59 -3.85
N LYS A 101 2.64 11.25 -3.35
CA LYS A 101 2.33 12.65 -3.68
C LYS A 101 3.33 13.63 -3.08
N SER A 102 3.82 13.38 -1.87
CA SER A 102 4.83 14.24 -1.21
C SER A 102 6.22 14.17 -1.86
N MET A 103 6.53 13.09 -2.57
CA MET A 103 7.84 12.88 -3.20
C MET A 103 7.87 13.19 -4.71
N LYS A 104 6.78 13.73 -5.25
CA LYS A 104 6.67 14.07 -6.67
C LYS A 104 7.31 15.40 -7.05
#